data_AF-A0A651EHX6-F1
#
_entry.id   AF-A0A651EHX6-F1
#
_cell.length_a   1.000
_cell.length_b   1.000
_cell.length_c   1.000
_cell.angle_alpha   90.00
_cell.angle_beta   90.00
_cell.angle_gamma   90.00
#
_symmetry.space_group_name_H-M   'P 1'
#
loop_
_entity.id
_entity.type
_entity.pdbx_description
1 polymer ?
#
loop_
_entity_poly.entity_id
_entity_poly.type
_entity_poly.pdbx_seq_one_letter_code
_entity_poly.pdbx_strand_id
1 'polypeptide(L)' 'MLKLAAVLYVIVAPTLMGVLVAITLVVPALYNGPGIASAAILGAVLGAPASWFLVKAMKDAHVA' A
#
# COMPACT_ATOMS: atom_id res chain seq x y z
N MET A 1 -10.99 -15.18 -4.05
CA MET A 1 -10.91 -13.78 -3.57
C MET A 1 -9.59 -13.53 -2.85
N LEU A 2 -9.29 -14.25 -1.76
CA LEU A 2 -8.03 -14.11 -1.01
C LEU A 2 -6.75 -14.30 -1.87
N LYS A 3 -6.75 -15.26 -2.81
CA LYS A 3 -5.60 -15.47 -3.72
C LYS A 3 -5.33 -14.25 -4.62
N LEU A 4 -6.38 -13.64 -5.18
CA LEU A 4 -6.24 -12.46 -6.05
C LEU A 4 -5.86 -11.21 -5.25
N ALA A 5 -6.44 -11.05 -4.05
CA ALA A 5 -6.09 -9.98 -3.13
C ALA A 5 -4.64 -10.11 -2.64
N ALA A 6 -4.15 -11.33 -2.40
CA ALA A 6 -2.76 -11.58 -2.04
C ALA A 6 -1.80 -11.23 -3.18
N VAL A 7 -2.13 -11.59 -4.43
CA VAL A 7 -1.32 -11.22 -5.60
C VAL A 7 -1.29 -9.70 -5.78
N LEU A 8 -2.44 -9.03 -5.67
CA LEU A 8 -2.51 -7.57 -5.73
C LEU A 8 -1.77 -6.91 -4.56
N TYR A 9 -1.85 -7.48 -3.36
CA TYR A 9 -1.13 -6.99 -2.19
C TYR A 9 0.39 -6.98 -2.40
N VAL A 10 0.95 -8.01 -3.04
CA VAL A 10 2.40 -8.07 -3.35
C VAL A 10 2.85 -6.91 -4.24
N ILE A 11 1.96 -6.32 -5.03
CA ILE A 11 2.25 -5.15 -5.87
C ILE A 11 1.94 -3.85 -5.13
N VAL A 12 0.73 -3.76 -4.57
CA VAL A 12 0.16 -2.53 -3.97
C VAL A 12 0.87 -2.15 -2.67
N ALA A 13 1.26 -3.13 -1.84
CA ALA A 13 1.96 -2.86 -0.59
C ALA A 13 3.31 -2.16 -0.83
N PRO A 14 4.26 -2.71 -1.63
CA PRO A 14 5.53 -2.03 -1.88
C PRO A 14 5.38 -0.68 -2.61
N THR A 15 4.35 -0.49 -3.44
CA THR A 15 4.08 0.84 -4.03
C THR A 15 3.65 1.85 -2.98
N LEU A 16 2.71 1.51 -2.11
CA LEU A 16 2.27 2.41 -1.03
C LEU A 16 3.38 2.66 -0.01
N MET A 17 4.19 1.65 0.30
CA MET A 17 5.40 1.80 1.10
C MET A 17 6.35 2.83 0.47
N GLY A 18 6.65 2.68 -0.83
CA GLY A 18 7.53 3.60 -1.54
C GLY A 18 7.02 5.04 -1.54
N VAL A 19 5.72 5.24 -1.78
CA VAL A 19 5.09 6.57 -1.76
C VAL A 19 5.18 7.22 -0.38
N LEU A 20 4.87 6.48 0.68
CA LEU A 20 4.93 7.02 2.05
C LEU A 20 6.36 7.28 2.51
N VAL A 21 7.29 6.40 2.15
CA VAL A 21 8.72 6.62 2.41
C VAL A 21 9.22 7.84 1.65
N ALA A 22 8.81 8.05 0.40
CA ALA A 22 9.19 9.26 -0.35
C ALA A 22 8.77 10.55 0.36
N ILE A 23 7.60 10.57 1.01
CA ILE A 23 7.15 11.72 1.82
C ILE A 23 8.12 12.01 2.98
N THR A 24 8.66 10.97 3.63
CA THR A 24 9.63 11.15 4.73
C THR A 24 10.94 11.79 4.28
N LEU A 25 11.27 11.73 3.00
CA LEU A 25 12.46 12.37 2.43
C LEU A 25 12.27 13.87 2.18
N VAL A 26 11.02 14.33 2.08
CA VAL A 26 10.67 15.73 1.81
C VAL A 26 10.29 16.48 3.08
N VAL A 27 9.91 15.76 4.15
CA VAL A 27 9.55 16.34 5.45
C VAL A 27 10.72 16.19 6.43
N PRO A 28 11.47 17.27 6.75
CA PRO A 28 12.68 17.17 7.57
C PRO A 28 12.46 16.57 8.97
N ALA A 29 11.29 16.79 9.56
CA ALA A 29 10.93 16.23 10.87
C ALA A 29 10.77 14.69 10.86
N LEU A 30 10.57 14.10 9.69
CA LEU A 30 10.35 12.66 9.48
C LEU A 30 11.55 11.98 8.81
N TYR A 31 12.58 12.73 8.43
CA TYR A 31 13.81 12.23 7.82
C TYR A 31 14.74 11.60 8.87
N ASN A 32 14.27 10.52 9.47
CA ASN A 32 15.01 9.71 10.43
C ASN A 32 14.61 8.23 10.31
N GLY A 33 15.43 7.34 10.87
CA GLY A 33 15.19 5.89 10.82
C GLY A 33 13.77 5.48 11.27
N PRO A 34 13.27 5.97 12.42
CA PRO A 34 11.91 5.67 12.89
C PRO A 34 10.79 6.18 11.96
N GLY A 35 10.95 7.36 11.37
CA GLY A 35 9.99 7.96 10.45
C GLY A 35 9.87 7.15 9.16
N ILE A 36 11.01 6.74 8.59
CA ILE A 36 11.05 5.87 7.41
C ILE A 36 10.43 4.51 7.71
N ALA A 37 10.78 3.90 8.85
CA ALA A 37 10.25 2.60 9.25
C ALA A 37 8.74 2.63 9.48
N SER A 38 8.23 3.65 10.17
CA SER A 38 6.79 3.81 10.42
C SER A 38 6.02 4.08 9.13
N ALA A 39 6.54 4.90 8.21
CA ALA A 39 5.95 5.13 6.90
C ALA A 39 5.88 3.84 6.06
N ALA A 40 6.93 3.02 6.07
CA ALA A 40 6.95 1.72 5.42
C ALA A 40 5.92 0.75 6.04
N ILE A 41 5.83 0.68 7.36
CA ILE A 41 4.83 -0.19 8.02
C ILE A 41 3.42 0.28 7.68
N LEU A 42 3.15 1.59 7.73
CA LEU A 42 1.86 2.15 7.35
C LEU A 42 1.49 1.84 5.89
N GLY A 43 2.46 1.93 4.96
CA GLY A 43 2.24 1.60 3.55
C GLY A 43 1.88 0.14 3.34
N ALA A 44 2.54 -0.77 4.06
CA ALA A 44 2.21 -2.19 4.02
C ALA A 44 0.80 -2.44 4.59
N VAL A 45 0.47 -1.85 5.74
CA VAL A 45 -0.83 -2.01 6.38
C VAL A 45 -1.96 -1.46 5.51
N LEU A 46 -1.78 -0.30 4.87
CA LEU A 46 -2.74 0.30 3.95
C LEU A 46 -2.87 -0.46 2.63
N GLY A 47 -1.83 -1.21 2.23
CA GLY A 47 -1.86 -2.08 1.06
C GLY A 47 -2.88 -3.21 1.16
N ALA A 48 -3.19 -3.69 2.37
CA ALA A 48 -4.14 -4.78 2.60
C ALA A 48 -5.60 -4.40 2.29
N PRO A 49 -6.17 -3.29 2.81
CA PRO A 49 -7.49 -2.84 2.41
C PRO A 49 -7.51 -2.38 0.96
N ALA A 50 -6.46 -1.71 0.47
CA ALA A 50 -6.40 -1.25 -0.92
C ALA A 50 -6.48 -2.41 -1.93
N SER A 51 -5.73 -3.50 -1.71
CA SER A 51 -5.77 -4.67 -2.58
C SER A 51 -7.15 -5.35 -2.56
N TRP A 52 -7.83 -5.37 -1.41
CA TRP A 52 -9.19 -5.88 -1.30
C TRP A 52 -10.20 -5.04 -2.09
N PHE A 53 -10.14 -3.71 -1.96
CA PHE A 53 -11.02 -2.79 -2.71
C PHE A 53 -10.81 -2.92 -4.22
N LEU A 54 -9.56 -3.07 -4.68
CA LEU A 54 -9.25 -3.29 -6.09
C LEU A 54 -9.85 -4.60 -6.62
N VAL A 55 -9.70 -5.71 -5.88
CA VAL A 55 -10.35 -6.99 -6.26
C VAL A 55 -11.87 -6.85 -6.35
N LYS A 56 -12.48 -6.13 -5.40
CA LYS A 56 -13.93 -5.90 -5.40
C LYS A 56 -14.35 -5.10 -6.63
N ALA A 57 -13.66 -3.99 -6.91
CA ALA A 57 -13.92 -3.14 -8.07
C ALA A 57 -13.73 -3.87 -9.40
N MET A 58 -12.68 -4.70 -9.53
CA MET A 58 -12.46 -5.52 -10.73
C MET A 58 -13.58 -6.53 -10.95
N LYS A 59 -14.11 -7.13 -9.87
CA LYS A 59 -15.22 -8.08 -9.96
C LYS A 59 -16.49 -7.38 -10.43
N ASP A 60 -16.78 -6.21 -9.88
CA ASP A 60 -17.98 -5.44 -10.24
C ASP A 60 -17.89 -4.94 -11.70
N ALA A 61 -16.69 -4.56 -12.17
CA ALA A 61 -16.45 -4.15 -13.55
C ALA A 61 -16.50 -5.30 -14.57
N HIS A 62 -16.22 -6.55 -14.16
CA HIS A 62 -16.30 -7.71 -15.06
C HIS A 62 -17.71 -8.31 -15.19
N VAL A 63 -18.65 -7.87 -14.33
CA VAL A 63 -20.05 -8.31 -14.32
C VAL A 63 -20.96 -7.29 -15.03
N ALA A 64 -20.42 -6.13 -15.42
CA ALA A 64 -21.06 -5.11 -16.27
C ALA A 64 -20.74 -5.35 -17.75
#